data_AF-A0A453F4N7-F1
#
_entry.id   AF-A0A453F4N7-F1
#
_cell.length_a   1.000
_cell.length_b   1.000
_cell.length_c   1.000
_cell.angle_alpha   90.00
_cell.angle_beta   90.00
_cell.angle_gamma   90.00
#
_symmetry.space_group_name_H-M   'P 1'
#
loop_
_entity.id
_entity.type
_entity.pdbx_description
1 polymer ?
#
loop_
_entity_poly.entity_id
_entity_poly.type
_entity_poly.pdbx_seq_one_letter_code
_entity_poly.pdbx_strand_id
1 'polypeptide(L)'
;HHTPNVSRAALRFPRKQTQTSNASRERIHPTHTFLTSTRRAARFRGPPSVKPARPGGGPASERGAAMSSRSGAARMRACGPWGEGGSGVVGDAHALEREMSRDGSHYSLSSGILPSLGARSNRRVKLRRFIISPYDRRYRLWETFLIVLVVYSAWVSPFEFGFIRIPTGGLAATDNAVNAIFAVDIILTFFVAYLDRLTYLLEDDPKRIAWRYTTSWLVLDVASTIPSEIARRILPSKLRSYGFFNMLRLWRLRRVSSLFARLEKDRHFNYFWVRCAKLICVTLFAVHCAACFYYLIADRYPDPKETWIGNTMPDFHSKGLWIRYVTSVYWSITTLTTVGYGDYHAENIREMIFNIFYMFFNLGLTAYLIGNMTNLVVHGTSRTRKYRDTIQAATSFALRNQLPPRLQDQMISHLSLKFRTDSEGLQQQETLDALPKAIRSSISQYLFLNLVQNIYLFQGVSNDLIFQLVSEMKAEYFPPREDVILQNEAPTDFYILVSGSVELVEVPNGAEHGAEQVSPVLNLK
;
A
#
# COMPACT_ATOMS: atom_id res chain seq x y z
N HIS A 1 9.39 -40.93 -3.21
CA HIS A 1 8.50 -39.86 -2.71
C HIS A 1 9.35 -38.72 -2.17
N HIS A 2 9.06 -37.50 -2.63
CA HIS A 2 9.86 -36.27 -2.53
C HIS A 2 10.65 -36.04 -1.22
N THR A 3 11.98 -36.01 -1.32
CA THR A 3 12.86 -35.27 -0.43
C THR A 3 13.01 -33.84 -0.98
N PRO A 4 12.88 -32.78 -0.15
CA PRO A 4 13.10 -31.42 -0.62
C PRO A 4 14.60 -31.21 -0.84
N ASN A 5 15.00 -30.80 -2.04
CA ASN A 5 16.36 -30.32 -2.32
C ASN A 5 16.68 -29.18 -1.36
N VAL A 6 17.64 -29.44 -0.46
CA VAL A 6 18.10 -28.51 0.58
C VAL A 6 18.97 -27.45 -0.06
N SER A 7 18.49 -26.22 -0.11
CA SER A 7 19.30 -25.03 -0.37
C SER A 7 20.33 -24.89 0.74
N ARG A 8 21.61 -24.63 0.40
CA ARG A 8 22.69 -24.48 1.38
C ARG A 8 22.79 -23.01 1.79
N ALA A 9 22.97 -22.75 3.08
CA ALA A 9 23.05 -21.40 3.64
C ALA A 9 24.45 -21.14 4.20
N ALA A 10 25.04 -20.01 3.83
CA ALA A 10 26.30 -19.52 4.37
C ALA A 10 26.20 -18.05 4.75
N LEU A 11 27.00 -17.61 5.72
CA LEU A 11 27.12 -16.20 6.10
C LEU A 11 28.42 -15.62 5.54
N ARG A 12 28.32 -14.49 4.84
CA ARG A 12 29.41 -13.76 4.22
C ARG A 12 29.82 -12.54 5.06
N PHE A 13 31.12 -12.31 5.16
CA PHE A 13 31.71 -11.14 5.80
C PHE A 13 32.62 -10.33 4.85
N PRO A 14 32.29 -9.07 4.51
CA PRO A 14 33.14 -8.24 3.68
C PRO A 14 34.32 -7.66 4.47
N ARG A 15 35.55 -7.88 4.01
CA ARG A 15 36.76 -7.33 4.65
C ARG A 15 36.88 -5.83 4.40
N LYS A 16 36.79 -4.99 5.44
CA LYS A 16 37.21 -3.58 5.37
C LYS A 16 38.73 -3.52 5.51
N GLN A 17 39.44 -3.17 4.43
CA GLN A 17 40.87 -2.88 4.49
C GLN A 17 41.10 -1.60 5.33
N THR A 18 41.57 -1.76 6.55
CA THR A 18 42.29 -0.70 7.26
C THR A 18 43.64 -0.51 6.57
N GLN A 19 43.80 0.59 5.84
CA GLN A 19 45.09 1.04 5.31
C GLN A 19 46.02 1.39 6.48
N THR A 20 46.90 0.49 6.86
CA THR A 20 48.12 0.82 7.60
C THR A 20 49.17 1.26 6.59
N SER A 21 49.36 2.57 6.48
CA SER A 21 50.49 3.20 5.79
C SER A 21 51.79 2.74 6.43
N ASN A 22 52.65 2.05 5.68
CA ASN A 22 54.08 2.01 5.96
C ASN A 22 54.85 2.29 4.67
N ALA A 23 55.57 3.41 4.71
CA ALA A 23 56.46 3.90 3.67
C ALA A 23 57.89 3.44 3.98
N SER A 24 58.54 2.74 3.04
CA SER A 24 59.99 2.83 2.83
C SER A 24 60.42 2.15 1.53
N ARG A 25 61.10 2.97 0.71
CA ARG A 25 62.02 2.75 -0.46
C ARG A 25 62.51 1.31 -0.69
N GLU A 26 62.75 0.86 -1.93
CA GLU A 26 63.80 1.39 -2.83
C GLU A 26 63.65 0.96 -4.31
N ARG A 27 64.29 1.74 -5.20
CA ARG A 27 64.30 1.67 -6.68
C ARG A 27 65.08 0.48 -7.23
N ILE A 28 64.76 0.06 -8.46
CA ILE A 28 65.66 -0.04 -9.63
C ILE A 28 64.80 -0.21 -10.92
N HIS A 29 65.10 0.59 -11.94
CA HIS A 29 64.70 0.44 -13.35
C HIS A 29 65.99 0.17 -14.15
N PRO A 30 65.96 -0.51 -15.31
CA PRO A 30 65.82 0.22 -16.58
C PRO A 30 65.03 -0.47 -17.73
N THR A 31 64.33 0.39 -18.48
CA THR A 31 64.06 0.43 -19.94
C THR A 31 64.35 -0.76 -20.87
N HIS A 32 63.40 -1.11 -21.75
CA HIS A 32 63.47 -0.84 -23.22
C HIS A 32 62.20 -1.25 -24.02
N THR A 33 61.67 -0.25 -24.74
CA THR A 33 61.12 -0.18 -26.12
C THR A 33 60.13 -1.19 -26.73
N PHE A 34 58.99 -0.61 -27.14
CA PHE A 34 58.04 -0.87 -28.24
C PHE A 34 58.47 -1.72 -29.46
N LEU A 35 57.50 -2.47 -30.01
CA LEU A 35 57.07 -2.34 -31.42
C LEU A 35 55.61 -2.78 -31.63
N THR A 36 54.83 -1.84 -32.16
CA THR A 36 53.46 -1.93 -32.70
C THR A 36 53.44 -2.45 -34.15
N SER A 37 52.21 -2.66 -34.69
CA SER A 37 51.77 -2.42 -36.10
C SER A 37 51.29 -3.71 -36.82
N THR A 38 50.13 -3.84 -37.51
CA THR A 38 49.16 -2.86 -38.06
C THR A 38 47.94 -3.53 -38.75
N ARG A 39 46.79 -2.80 -38.71
CA ARG A 39 45.74 -2.53 -39.76
C ARG A 39 44.92 -3.71 -40.34
N ARG A 40 43.63 -3.55 -40.67
CA ARG A 40 43.04 -2.51 -41.56
C ARG A 40 41.52 -2.37 -41.41
N ALA A 41 41.01 -1.21 -41.82
CA ALA A 41 39.63 -0.72 -41.72
C ALA A 41 38.76 -1.00 -42.97
N ALA A 42 37.43 -0.90 -42.82
CA ALA A 42 36.51 -0.38 -43.83
C ALA A 42 35.16 0.09 -43.22
N ARG A 43 34.66 1.24 -43.68
CA ARG A 43 33.35 1.88 -43.41
C ARG A 43 32.33 1.53 -44.50
N PHE A 44 31.03 1.55 -44.20
CA PHE A 44 29.96 2.08 -45.09
C PHE A 44 28.69 2.49 -44.29
N ARG A 45 27.88 3.41 -44.86
CA ARG A 45 26.83 4.26 -44.24
C ARG A 45 25.37 3.74 -44.42
N GLY A 46 24.48 4.16 -43.49
CA GLY A 46 23.08 4.63 -43.69
C GLY A 46 21.95 3.78 -43.06
N PRO A 47 20.71 4.29 -42.78
CA PRO A 47 20.19 5.67 -42.61
C PRO A 47 19.47 5.89 -41.23
N PRO A 48 18.85 7.07 -40.92
CA PRO A 48 18.43 7.45 -39.55
C PRO A 48 16.93 7.30 -39.27
N SER A 49 16.53 7.10 -37.99
CA SER A 49 15.15 7.31 -37.53
C SER A 49 15.07 7.98 -36.14
N VAL A 50 14.47 9.17 -36.15
CA VAL A 50 13.53 9.81 -35.21
C VAL A 50 13.80 9.74 -33.69
N LYS A 51 14.18 10.88 -33.11
CA LYS A 51 13.97 11.23 -31.68
C LYS A 51 12.68 12.07 -31.53
N PRO A 52 11.88 11.90 -30.47
CA PRO A 52 10.80 12.83 -30.17
C PRO A 52 11.32 14.07 -29.42
N ALA A 53 10.62 15.18 -29.69
CA ALA A 53 10.93 16.56 -29.35
C ALA A 53 10.77 16.91 -27.86
N ARG A 54 11.61 17.85 -27.40
CA ARG A 54 11.31 18.79 -26.30
C ARG A 54 10.73 20.08 -26.91
N PRO A 55 9.78 20.77 -26.26
CA PRO A 55 9.58 22.19 -26.48
C PRO A 55 10.34 23.03 -25.43
N GLY A 56 10.89 24.16 -25.89
CA GLY A 56 11.69 25.11 -25.11
C GLY A 56 10.87 26.15 -24.32
N GLY A 57 11.60 26.98 -23.54
CA GLY A 57 11.11 28.14 -22.79
C GLY A 57 10.87 29.40 -23.64
N GLY A 58 10.59 30.60 -23.13
CA GLY A 58 10.39 31.17 -21.77
C GLY A 58 9.29 32.26 -21.86
N PRO A 59 9.36 33.47 -21.23
CA PRO A 59 10.33 34.01 -20.27
C PRO A 59 9.72 34.71 -19.00
N ALA A 60 10.63 35.03 -18.06
CA ALA A 60 10.72 36.18 -17.14
C ALA A 60 9.49 36.90 -16.54
N SER A 61 9.49 37.05 -15.20
CA SER A 61 9.26 38.33 -14.51
C SER A 61 9.85 38.30 -13.10
N GLU A 62 10.87 39.13 -12.89
CA GLU A 62 11.38 39.57 -11.58
C GLU A 62 10.41 40.55 -10.93
N ARG A 63 10.25 40.46 -9.60
CA ARG A 63 10.31 41.62 -8.69
C ARG A 63 10.90 41.18 -7.35
N GLY A 64 12.02 41.79 -6.99
CA GLY A 64 12.64 41.69 -5.67
C GLY A 64 12.10 42.71 -4.67
N ALA A 65 12.78 42.71 -3.53
CA ALA A 65 12.83 43.68 -2.42
C ALA A 65 12.08 43.24 -1.16
N ALA A 66 12.58 43.44 0.05
CA ALA A 66 13.92 43.67 0.60
C ALA A 66 13.73 43.65 2.14
N MET A 67 14.79 43.27 2.85
CA MET A 67 15.21 43.72 4.19
C MET A 67 14.16 44.08 5.26
N SER A 68 14.28 43.46 6.44
CA SER A 68 14.78 44.20 7.61
C SER A 68 15.38 43.25 8.65
N SER A 69 16.63 43.52 8.99
CA SER A 69 17.35 42.99 10.13
C SER A 69 16.84 43.65 11.41
N ARG A 70 16.83 42.92 12.52
CA ARG A 70 17.17 43.50 13.82
C ARG A 70 17.75 42.46 14.77
N SER A 71 18.95 42.81 15.21
CA SER A 71 19.79 42.23 16.23
C SER A 71 19.10 42.17 17.59
N GLY A 72 19.55 41.24 18.45
CA GLY A 72 19.06 41.14 19.83
C GLY A 72 19.78 40.09 20.67
N ALA A 73 21.07 40.34 20.93
CA ALA A 73 21.86 39.95 22.10
C ALA A 73 21.51 38.66 22.88
N ALA A 74 22.43 37.70 22.81
CA ALA A 74 22.64 36.69 23.83
C ALA A 74 23.05 37.32 25.17
N ARG A 75 22.53 36.80 26.28
CA ARG A 75 23.01 37.10 27.63
C ARG A 75 23.11 35.80 28.45
N MET A 76 24.34 35.31 28.59
CA MET A 76 24.76 34.36 29.62
C MET A 76 24.87 35.08 30.97
N ARG A 77 24.36 34.46 32.04
CA ARG A 77 24.84 34.52 33.44
C ARG A 77 24.54 33.13 34.04
N ALA A 78 25.50 32.30 34.43
CA ALA A 78 26.51 32.39 35.50
C ALA A 78 25.93 32.13 36.91
N CYS A 79 26.61 31.21 37.61
CA CYS A 79 26.35 30.51 38.86
C CYS A 79 26.07 31.35 40.12
N GLY A 80 25.50 30.69 41.15
CA GLY A 80 25.64 31.05 42.56
C GLY A 80 24.53 30.47 43.48
N PRO A 81 24.77 30.21 44.78
CA PRO A 81 24.78 28.83 45.27
C PRO A 81 24.16 28.55 46.67
N TRP A 82 24.21 27.27 47.08
CA TRP A 82 24.14 26.66 48.45
C TRP A 82 22.91 26.87 49.35
N GLY A 83 22.42 25.76 49.90
CA GLY A 83 21.51 25.67 51.04
C GLY A 83 21.40 24.22 51.54
N GLU A 84 22.01 23.95 52.69
CA GLU A 84 22.20 22.65 53.35
C GLU A 84 20.95 22.10 54.07
N GLY A 85 21.03 20.80 54.42
CA GLY A 85 20.28 20.12 55.48
C GLY A 85 19.29 19.08 54.95
N GLY A 86 19.27 17.80 55.33
CA GLY A 86 19.96 16.99 56.34
C GLY A 86 19.17 15.67 56.46
N SER A 87 19.86 14.54 56.73
CA SER A 87 19.38 13.23 57.27
C SER A 87 17.98 12.72 56.86
N GLY A 88 17.77 11.58 56.18
CA GLY A 88 18.39 10.26 56.35
C GLY A 88 17.31 9.27 56.83
N VAL A 89 16.81 8.37 55.97
CA VAL A 89 16.13 7.10 56.34
C VAL A 89 16.34 6.08 55.22
N VAL A 90 16.75 4.87 55.63
CA VAL A 90 16.95 3.64 54.84
C VAL A 90 15.67 2.79 54.92
N GLY A 91 15.35 2.06 53.83
CA GLY A 91 14.24 1.09 53.72
C GLY A 91 13.11 1.62 52.82
N ASP A 92 12.57 0.95 51.80
CA ASP A 92 12.52 -0.47 51.45
C ASP A 92 12.41 -0.64 49.93
N ALA A 93 13.30 -1.45 49.34
CA ALA A 93 13.35 -1.74 47.92
C ALA A 93 12.42 -2.90 47.47
N HIS A 94 11.37 -3.23 48.24
CA HIS A 94 10.55 -4.43 48.00
C HIS A 94 9.06 -4.20 47.73
N ALA A 95 8.63 -2.95 47.47
CA ALA A 95 7.22 -2.64 47.17
C ALA A 95 6.89 -2.44 45.68
N LEU A 96 7.87 -2.51 44.76
CA LEU A 96 7.69 -2.18 43.34
C LEU A 96 7.57 -3.39 42.38
N GLU A 97 7.64 -4.62 42.90
CA GLU A 97 7.63 -5.84 42.08
C GLU A 97 6.26 -6.56 41.98
N ARG A 98 5.19 -6.03 42.57
CA ARG A 98 3.85 -6.68 42.54
C ARG A 98 2.77 -6.03 41.67
N GLU A 99 3.09 -5.01 40.87
CA GLU A 99 2.16 -4.48 39.86
C GLU A 99 2.65 -4.69 38.39
N MET A 100 3.52 -5.68 38.15
CA MET A 100 3.97 -6.04 36.79
C MET A 100 3.26 -7.27 36.20
N SER A 101 2.04 -7.58 36.65
CA SER A 101 1.24 -8.65 36.05
C SER A 101 -0.22 -8.29 35.97
N ARG A 102 -0.55 -7.37 35.06
CA ARG A 102 -1.83 -7.30 34.33
C ARG A 102 -1.87 -6.04 33.48
N ASP A 103 -1.34 -6.13 32.26
CA ASP A 103 -1.98 -5.47 31.11
C ASP A 103 -1.38 -6.02 29.81
N GLY A 104 -1.92 -7.17 29.41
CA GLY A 104 -1.84 -7.59 28.01
C GLY A 104 -2.82 -6.76 27.19
N SER A 105 -2.31 -5.84 26.37
CA SER A 105 -3.02 -5.46 25.15
C SER A 105 -2.04 -4.90 24.12
N HIS A 106 -1.76 -5.73 23.12
CA HIS A 106 -1.22 -5.33 21.83
C HIS A 106 -2.09 -4.22 21.21
N TYR A 107 -1.48 -3.15 20.73
CA TYR A 107 -2.04 -2.37 19.62
C TYR A 107 -0.97 -1.92 18.64
N SER A 108 -1.22 -2.33 17.41
CA SER A 108 -0.50 -2.08 16.16
C SER A 108 -0.06 -0.63 15.98
N LEU A 109 1.25 -0.46 15.74
CA LEU A 109 1.85 0.74 15.13
C LEU A 109 1.39 0.86 13.67
N SER A 110 0.20 1.41 13.45
CA SER A 110 -0.24 1.80 12.10
C SER A 110 -1.00 3.13 12.14
N SER A 111 -0.25 4.23 12.17
CA SER A 111 -0.48 5.45 11.37
C SER A 111 0.33 6.61 11.94
N GLY A 112 1.39 6.98 11.22
CA GLY A 112 2.08 8.28 11.20
C GLY A 112 2.11 9.12 12.47
N ILE A 113 3.15 8.91 13.29
CA ILE A 113 3.70 9.97 14.13
C ILE A 113 5.19 10.00 13.79
N LEU A 114 5.59 10.89 12.88
CA LEU A 114 6.98 11.34 12.85
C LEU A 114 7.02 12.62 13.68
N PRO A 115 7.39 12.55 14.96
CA PRO A 115 7.62 13.77 15.72
C PRO A 115 8.78 14.54 15.08
N SER A 116 8.86 15.86 15.33
CA SER A 116 10.06 16.62 14.99
C SER A 116 11.30 15.94 15.60
N LEU A 117 12.39 15.84 14.83
CA LEU A 117 13.65 15.28 15.28
C LEU A 117 14.06 15.94 16.61
N GLY A 118 14.00 15.19 17.72
CA GLY A 118 14.36 15.66 19.06
C GLY A 118 13.21 15.84 20.06
N ALA A 119 11.93 15.66 19.68
CA ALA A 119 10.84 15.74 20.65
C ALA A 119 10.83 14.53 21.60
N ARG A 120 11.02 14.77 22.91
CA ARG A 120 10.81 13.77 23.97
C ARG A 120 9.32 13.44 24.09
N SER A 121 8.81 12.52 23.28
CA SER A 121 7.40 12.11 23.32
C SER A 121 7.22 10.72 23.92
N ASN A 122 7.43 10.59 25.23
CA ASN A 122 6.96 9.43 26.00
C ASN A 122 5.65 9.72 26.74
N ARG A 123 4.93 10.78 26.34
CA ARG A 123 3.64 11.17 26.93
C ARG A 123 2.54 10.68 26.00
N ARG A 124 1.68 9.77 26.48
CA ARG A 124 0.36 9.54 25.86
C ARG A 124 -0.26 10.93 25.66
N VAL A 125 -0.63 11.27 24.42
CA VAL A 125 -1.24 12.58 24.10
C VAL A 125 -2.53 12.67 24.91
N LYS A 126 -2.48 13.40 26.03
CA LYS A 126 -3.67 13.69 26.84
C LYS A 126 -4.44 14.78 26.11
N LEU A 127 -5.46 14.37 25.39
CA LEU A 127 -6.43 15.27 24.76
C LEU A 127 -7.15 16.11 25.83
N ARG A 128 -7.56 17.32 25.45
CA ARG A 128 -8.47 18.15 26.25
C ARG A 128 -9.74 17.39 26.64
N ARG A 129 -10.30 17.73 27.81
CA ARG A 129 -11.55 17.14 28.32
C ARG A 129 -12.67 17.36 27.30
N PHE A 130 -13.47 16.32 27.05
CA PHE A 130 -14.55 16.27 26.05
C PHE A 130 -14.14 16.19 24.57
N ILE A 131 -12.85 16.00 24.25
CA ILE A 131 -12.40 15.70 22.89
C ILE A 131 -12.15 14.20 22.72
N ILE A 132 -12.74 13.63 21.68
CA ILE A 132 -12.64 12.21 21.32
C ILE A 132 -11.44 12.02 20.39
N SER A 133 -10.64 11.00 20.66
CA SER A 133 -9.55 10.63 19.75
C SER A 133 -10.12 9.90 18.53
N PRO A 134 -9.71 10.25 17.30
CA PRO A 134 -10.12 9.51 16.10
C PRO A 134 -9.64 8.04 16.12
N TYR A 135 -8.66 7.71 16.98
CA TYR A 135 -8.10 6.37 17.13
C TYR A 135 -8.84 5.51 18.18
N ASP A 136 -9.76 6.10 18.95
CA ASP A 136 -10.50 5.39 19.98
C ASP A 136 -11.31 4.23 19.39
N ARG A 137 -11.27 3.07 20.06
CA ARG A 137 -11.98 1.87 19.60
C ARG A 137 -13.49 2.10 19.51
N ARG A 138 -14.07 2.85 20.46
CA ARG A 138 -15.50 3.16 20.48
C ARG A 138 -15.91 4.05 19.31
N TYR A 139 -15.13 5.09 19.02
CA TYR A 139 -15.38 5.97 17.89
C TYR A 139 -15.23 5.22 16.56
N ARG A 140 -14.22 4.35 16.42
CA ARG A 140 -14.09 3.50 15.22
C ARG A 140 -15.28 2.56 15.03
N LEU A 141 -15.80 1.95 16.10
CA LEU A 141 -17.01 1.14 16.04
C LEU A 141 -18.23 1.97 15.60
N TRP A 142 -18.34 3.21 16.11
CA TRP A 142 -19.36 4.17 15.67
C TRP A 142 -19.23 4.51 14.17
N GLU A 143 -18.04 4.80 13.68
CA GLU A 143 -17.79 5.03 12.25
C GLU A 143 -18.19 3.81 11.39
N THR A 144 -17.84 2.59 11.82
CA THR A 144 -18.23 1.36 11.13
C THR A 144 -19.74 1.18 11.11
N PHE A 145 -20.43 1.47 12.22
CA PHE A 145 -21.89 1.44 12.29
C PHE A 145 -22.54 2.46 11.33
N LEU A 146 -22.00 3.69 11.27
CA LEU A 146 -22.48 4.71 10.34
C LEU A 146 -22.29 4.30 8.88
N ILE A 147 -21.22 3.62 8.53
CA ILE A 147 -21.00 3.11 7.17
C ILE A 147 -22.13 2.18 6.75
N VAL A 148 -22.57 1.27 7.64
CA VAL A 148 -23.70 0.36 7.35
C VAL A 148 -24.98 1.16 7.07
N LEU A 149 -25.24 2.20 7.88
CA LEU A 149 -26.36 3.12 7.67
C LEU A 149 -26.25 3.92 6.36
N VAL A 150 -25.04 4.30 5.94
CA VAL A 150 -24.81 4.96 4.65
C VAL A 150 -25.11 4.01 3.50
N VAL A 151 -24.69 2.74 3.56
CA VAL A 151 -25.02 1.76 2.51
C VAL A 151 -26.52 1.56 2.40
N TYR A 152 -27.22 1.41 3.53
CA TYR A 152 -28.68 1.37 3.57
C TYR A 152 -29.30 2.62 2.92
N SER A 153 -28.90 3.81 3.38
CA SER A 153 -29.43 5.08 2.86
C SER A 153 -29.15 5.24 1.37
N ALA A 154 -27.97 4.83 0.88
CA ALA A 154 -27.60 4.92 -0.52
C ALA A 154 -28.46 4.02 -1.40
N TRP A 155 -28.81 2.82 -0.93
CA TRP A 155 -29.67 1.90 -1.67
C TRP A 155 -31.16 2.31 -1.61
N VAL A 156 -31.64 2.75 -0.45
CA VAL A 156 -33.05 3.13 -0.28
C VAL A 156 -33.38 4.43 -1.01
N SER A 157 -32.44 5.38 -1.11
CA SER A 157 -32.76 6.70 -1.68
C SER A 157 -33.22 6.63 -3.15
N PRO A 158 -32.49 6.01 -4.11
CA PRO A 158 -32.95 5.90 -5.49
C PRO A 158 -34.22 5.06 -5.60
N PHE A 159 -34.33 3.99 -4.80
CA PHE A 159 -35.51 3.14 -4.73
C PHE A 159 -36.76 3.91 -4.32
N GLU A 160 -36.70 4.70 -3.25
CA GLU A 160 -37.81 5.56 -2.82
C GLU A 160 -38.17 6.59 -3.89
N PHE A 161 -37.16 7.21 -4.51
CA PHE A 161 -37.39 8.22 -5.53
C PHE A 161 -38.08 7.65 -6.78
N GLY A 162 -37.72 6.43 -7.18
CA GLY A 162 -38.27 5.77 -8.35
C GLY A 162 -39.62 5.10 -8.12
N PHE A 163 -39.73 4.30 -7.05
CA PHE A 163 -40.86 3.37 -6.87
C PHE A 163 -41.90 3.84 -5.86
N ILE A 164 -41.56 4.76 -4.93
CA ILE A 164 -42.43 5.12 -3.80
C ILE A 164 -42.89 6.58 -3.92
N ARG A 165 -44.21 6.78 -4.05
CA ARG A 165 -44.80 8.13 -4.12
C ARG A 165 -45.03 8.74 -2.74
N ILE A 166 -45.45 7.95 -1.76
CA ILE A 166 -45.68 8.36 -0.36
C ILE A 166 -45.21 7.21 0.54
N PRO A 167 -44.14 7.37 1.33
CA PRO A 167 -43.73 6.33 2.26
C PRO A 167 -44.75 6.22 3.40
N THR A 168 -45.19 5.01 3.71
CA THR A 168 -46.14 4.75 4.79
C THR A 168 -45.50 3.94 5.92
N GLY A 169 -45.94 4.19 7.16
CA GLY A 169 -45.65 3.38 8.34
C GLY A 169 -44.15 3.18 8.63
N GLY A 170 -43.71 1.92 8.59
CA GLY A 170 -42.39 1.50 9.07
C GLY A 170 -41.20 2.03 8.28
N LEU A 171 -41.34 2.26 6.97
CA LEU A 171 -40.25 2.80 6.14
C LEU A 171 -39.94 4.25 6.52
N ALA A 172 -40.98 5.08 6.68
CA ALA A 172 -40.84 6.46 7.12
C ALA A 172 -40.27 6.56 8.54
N ALA A 173 -40.69 5.67 9.46
CA ALA A 173 -40.14 5.60 10.81
C ALA A 173 -38.64 5.25 10.80
N THR A 174 -38.25 4.28 9.98
CA THR A 174 -36.85 3.86 9.82
C THR A 174 -36.01 4.99 9.24
N ASP A 175 -36.48 5.65 8.18
CA ASP A 175 -35.82 6.80 7.56
C ASP A 175 -35.57 7.94 8.55
N ASN A 176 -36.58 8.28 9.35
CA ASN A 176 -36.46 9.31 10.38
C ASN A 176 -35.46 8.91 11.47
N ALA A 177 -35.44 7.64 11.89
CA ALA A 177 -34.46 7.13 12.85
C ALA A 177 -33.03 7.21 12.30
N VAL A 178 -32.81 6.82 11.04
CA VAL A 178 -31.51 6.92 10.37
C VAL A 178 -31.06 8.37 10.27
N ASN A 179 -31.95 9.29 9.90
CA ASN A 179 -31.63 10.73 9.84
C ASN A 179 -31.29 11.31 11.23
N ALA A 180 -31.97 10.88 12.30
CA ALA A 180 -31.65 11.29 13.67
C ALA A 180 -30.24 10.82 14.09
N ILE A 181 -29.84 9.60 13.74
CA ILE A 181 -28.48 9.09 14.01
C ILE A 181 -27.42 9.92 13.29
N PHE A 182 -27.65 10.30 12.03
CA PHE A 182 -26.73 11.20 11.32
C PHE A 182 -26.70 12.62 11.90
N ALA A 183 -27.82 13.11 12.44
CA ALA A 183 -27.83 14.40 13.15
C ALA A 183 -26.98 14.35 14.43
N VAL A 184 -27.04 13.24 15.19
CA VAL A 184 -26.15 13.00 16.34
C VAL A 184 -24.69 12.96 15.90
N ASP A 185 -24.38 12.33 14.77
CA ASP A 185 -23.02 12.28 14.25
C ASP A 185 -22.47 13.66 13.86
N ILE A 186 -23.29 14.54 13.28
CA ILE A 186 -22.90 15.93 13.00
C ILE A 186 -22.46 16.63 14.30
N ILE A 187 -23.23 16.47 15.38
CA ILE A 187 -22.90 17.03 16.69
C ILE A 187 -21.60 16.41 17.22
N LEU A 188 -21.47 15.08 17.14
CA LEU A 188 -20.29 14.36 17.61
C LEU A 188 -19.03 14.77 16.86
N THR A 189 -19.11 15.07 15.56
CA THR A 189 -17.99 15.49 14.72
C THR A 189 -17.33 16.79 15.22
N PHE A 190 -18.05 17.68 15.89
CA PHE A 190 -17.46 18.87 16.53
C PHE A 190 -16.53 18.56 17.70
N PHE A 191 -16.61 17.35 18.27
CA PHE A 191 -15.81 16.90 19.40
C PHE A 191 -14.68 15.93 19.00
N VAL A 192 -14.50 15.66 17.71
CA VAL A 192 -13.48 14.72 17.22
C VAL A 192 -12.21 15.49 16.82
N ALA A 193 -11.08 15.11 17.41
CA ALA A 193 -9.78 15.66 17.04
C ALA A 193 -9.39 15.24 15.60
N TYR A 194 -8.66 16.11 14.90
CA TYR A 194 -8.16 15.80 13.55
C TYR A 194 -6.63 15.82 13.51
N LEU A 195 -6.05 15.05 12.58
CA LEU A 195 -4.62 15.13 12.30
C LEU A 195 -4.35 16.29 11.34
N ASP A 196 -3.51 17.24 11.75
CA ASP A 196 -3.06 18.31 10.87
C ASP A 196 -2.07 17.78 9.83
N ARG A 197 -2.19 18.22 8.57
CA ARG A 197 -1.36 17.71 7.46
C ARG A 197 0.04 18.28 7.44
N LEU A 198 0.24 19.47 8.02
CA LEU A 198 1.54 20.16 8.02
C LEU A 198 2.37 19.72 9.23
N THR A 199 1.76 19.72 10.41
CA THR A 199 2.46 19.39 11.65
C THR A 199 2.42 17.90 11.99
N TYR A 200 1.51 17.11 11.40
CA TYR A 200 1.24 15.71 11.78
C TYR A 200 0.94 15.53 13.27
N LEU A 201 0.51 16.60 13.93
CA LEU A 201 0.06 16.58 15.31
C LEU A 201 -1.46 16.52 15.37
N LEU A 202 -1.95 15.90 16.44
CA LEU A 202 -3.38 15.77 16.69
C LEU A 202 -3.88 17.09 17.27
N GLU A 203 -4.69 17.81 16.51
CA GLU A 203 -5.25 19.10 16.92
C GLU A 203 -6.50 18.87 17.77
N ASP A 204 -6.48 19.38 19.00
CA ASP A 204 -7.54 19.19 20.00
C ASP A 204 -8.28 20.48 20.38
N ASP A 205 -7.96 21.60 19.72
CA ASP A 205 -8.60 22.89 19.96
C ASP A 205 -10.03 22.93 19.36
N PRO A 206 -11.10 23.00 20.20
CA PRO A 206 -12.49 22.93 19.72
C PRO A 206 -12.85 24.03 18.72
N LYS A 207 -12.28 25.24 18.87
CA LYS A 207 -12.52 26.37 17.96
C LYS A 207 -11.98 26.09 16.55
N ARG A 208 -10.80 25.46 16.46
CA ARG A 208 -10.17 25.10 15.19
C ARG A 208 -10.88 23.93 14.53
N ILE A 209 -11.31 22.94 15.32
CA ILE A 209 -12.14 21.82 14.88
C ILE A 209 -13.46 22.34 14.29
N ALA A 210 -14.18 23.17 15.04
CA ALA A 210 -15.45 23.74 14.62
C ALA A 210 -15.29 24.57 13.34
N TRP A 211 -14.34 25.51 13.29
CA TRP A 211 -14.09 26.35 12.12
C TRP A 211 -13.79 25.52 10.87
N ARG A 212 -12.88 24.54 10.99
CA ARG A 212 -12.55 23.65 9.89
C ARG A 212 -13.79 22.90 9.39
N TYR A 213 -14.61 22.38 10.29
CA TYR A 213 -15.80 21.62 9.92
C TYR A 213 -16.89 22.50 9.29
N THR A 214 -17.15 23.69 9.86
CA THR A 214 -18.15 24.65 9.36
C THR A 214 -17.84 25.15 7.96
N THR A 215 -16.56 25.37 7.64
CA THR A 215 -16.15 25.90 6.33
C THR A 215 -16.08 24.82 5.24
N SER A 216 -15.90 23.55 5.61
CA SER A 216 -15.64 22.49 4.63
C SER A 216 -16.87 21.64 4.29
N TRP A 217 -17.53 21.06 5.29
CA TRP A 217 -18.46 19.95 5.06
C TRP A 217 -19.82 20.12 5.74
N LEU A 218 -19.91 20.96 6.77
CA LEU A 218 -21.13 21.10 7.58
C LEU A 218 -22.37 21.40 6.74
N VAL A 219 -22.28 22.34 5.79
CA VAL A 219 -23.44 22.75 4.97
C VAL A 219 -24.03 21.55 4.21
N LEU A 220 -23.17 20.72 3.61
CA LEU A 220 -23.59 19.56 2.83
C LEU A 220 -24.07 18.41 3.74
N ASP A 221 -23.40 18.21 4.88
CA ASP A 221 -23.81 17.19 5.85
C ASP A 221 -25.19 17.51 6.47
N VAL A 222 -25.44 18.78 6.82
CA VAL A 222 -26.74 19.26 7.29
C VAL A 222 -27.80 19.14 6.20
N ALA A 223 -27.52 19.62 4.98
CA ALA A 223 -28.47 19.50 3.86
C ALA A 223 -28.86 18.04 3.56
N SER A 224 -27.91 17.11 3.69
CA SER A 224 -28.16 15.67 3.53
C SER A 224 -28.96 15.03 4.67
N THR A 225 -29.15 15.72 5.79
CA THR A 225 -29.79 15.22 7.02
C THR A 225 -31.17 15.80 7.28
N ILE A 226 -31.57 16.83 6.52
CA ILE A 226 -32.91 17.42 6.62
C ILE A 226 -33.96 16.36 6.20
N PRO A 227 -34.90 16.01 7.09
CA PRO A 227 -36.02 15.13 6.74
C PRO A 227 -36.84 15.72 5.60
N SER A 228 -37.15 14.90 4.60
CA SER A 228 -37.99 15.26 3.45
C SER A 228 -39.35 15.83 3.86
N GLU A 229 -39.90 15.36 4.98
CA GLU A 229 -41.13 15.90 5.58
C GLU A 229 -41.04 17.39 5.92
N ILE A 230 -39.92 17.80 6.53
CA ILE A 230 -39.68 19.18 6.93
C ILE A 230 -39.41 20.03 5.69
N ALA A 231 -38.61 19.52 4.75
CA ALA A 231 -38.34 20.18 3.48
C ALA A 231 -39.65 20.47 2.70
N ARG A 232 -40.59 19.51 2.66
CA ARG A 232 -41.89 19.70 1.99
C ARG A 232 -42.78 20.76 2.61
N ARG A 233 -42.70 20.96 3.94
CA ARG A 233 -43.49 22.00 4.64
C ARG A 233 -43.00 23.41 4.34
N ILE A 234 -41.71 23.58 4.07
CA ILE A 234 -41.07 24.88 3.87
C ILE A 234 -41.12 25.32 2.39
N LEU A 235 -41.20 24.39 1.45
CA LEU A 235 -40.96 24.66 0.02
C LEU A 235 -42.25 24.82 -0.82
N PRO A 236 -42.24 25.64 -1.91
CA PRO A 236 -43.39 25.83 -2.78
C PRO A 236 -43.88 24.53 -3.45
N SER A 237 -45.17 24.49 -3.80
CA SER A 237 -45.86 23.31 -4.36
C SER A 237 -45.20 22.71 -5.61
N LYS A 238 -44.51 23.52 -6.43
CA LYS A 238 -43.79 23.06 -7.65
C LYS A 238 -42.55 22.21 -7.38
N LEU A 239 -41.96 22.32 -6.18
CA LEU A 239 -40.77 21.55 -5.76
C LEU A 239 -41.12 20.41 -4.79
N ARG A 240 -42.42 20.11 -4.60
CA ARG A 240 -42.94 19.16 -3.62
C ARG A 240 -42.80 17.68 -4.04
N SER A 241 -41.91 17.36 -4.99
CA SER A 241 -41.62 15.96 -5.33
C SER A 241 -40.73 15.36 -4.22
N TYR A 242 -41.33 14.46 -3.43
CA TYR A 242 -40.74 13.88 -2.21
C TYR A 242 -39.29 13.40 -2.38
N GLY A 243 -38.92 12.84 -3.54
CA GLY A 243 -37.62 12.19 -3.68
C GLY A 243 -36.45 13.05 -4.18
N PHE A 244 -36.62 14.29 -4.63
CA PHE A 244 -35.46 15.12 -5.04
C PHE A 244 -34.55 15.45 -3.85
N PHE A 245 -35.13 15.75 -2.68
CA PHE A 245 -34.38 15.98 -1.44
C PHE A 245 -33.77 14.69 -0.88
N ASN A 246 -34.41 13.54 -1.10
CA ASN A 246 -33.83 12.25 -0.69
C ASN A 246 -32.54 11.94 -1.45
N MET A 247 -32.36 12.47 -2.67
CA MET A 247 -31.11 12.30 -3.42
C MET A 247 -29.93 13.04 -2.77
N LEU A 248 -30.16 14.09 -1.98
CA LEU A 248 -29.09 14.77 -1.23
C LEU A 248 -28.45 13.85 -0.18
N ARG A 249 -29.16 12.80 0.28
CA ARG A 249 -28.61 11.79 1.19
C ARG A 249 -27.44 11.02 0.56
N LEU A 250 -27.37 10.95 -0.77
CA LEU A 250 -26.25 10.31 -1.48
C LEU A 250 -24.90 11.00 -1.21
N TRP A 251 -24.90 12.26 -0.75
CA TRP A 251 -23.70 12.94 -0.26
C TRP A 251 -22.96 12.13 0.82
N ARG A 252 -23.70 11.37 1.63
CA ARG A 252 -23.15 10.53 2.70
C ARG A 252 -22.23 9.41 2.18
N LEU A 253 -22.33 9.02 0.90
CA LEU A 253 -21.46 8.02 0.25
C LEU A 253 -19.97 8.39 0.31
N ARG A 254 -19.63 9.67 0.53
CA ARG A 254 -18.26 10.11 0.82
C ARG A 254 -17.61 9.31 1.96
N ARG A 255 -18.40 8.88 2.96
CA ARG A 255 -17.92 8.04 4.08
C ARG A 255 -17.49 6.65 3.62
N VAL A 256 -18.21 6.05 2.68
CA VAL A 256 -17.85 4.76 2.06
C VAL A 256 -16.56 4.90 1.23
N SER A 257 -16.40 6.02 0.51
CA SER A 257 -15.15 6.32 -0.20
C SER A 257 -13.95 6.41 0.76
N SER A 258 -14.13 7.06 1.92
CA SER A 258 -13.10 7.12 2.97
C SER A 258 -12.79 5.73 3.56
N LEU A 259 -13.80 4.88 3.74
CA LEU A 259 -13.59 3.48 4.16
C LEU A 259 -12.70 2.73 3.18
N PHE A 260 -13.00 2.75 1.89
CA PHE A 260 -12.16 2.06 0.90
C PHE A 260 -10.74 2.61 0.88
N ALA A 261 -10.56 3.92 1.00
CA ALA A 261 -9.23 4.53 1.11
C ALA A 261 -8.44 4.09 2.37
N ARG A 262 -9.14 3.71 3.44
CA ARG A 262 -8.54 3.14 4.66
C ARG A 262 -8.25 1.65 4.49
N LEU A 263 -9.20 0.87 3.99
CA LEU A 263 -9.05 -0.57 3.76
C LEU A 263 -7.93 -0.87 2.75
N GLU A 264 -7.76 -0.03 1.72
CA GLU A 264 -6.66 -0.15 0.75
C GLU A 264 -5.26 0.01 1.39
N LYS A 265 -5.16 0.67 2.56
CA LYS A 265 -3.91 0.90 3.29
C LYS A 265 -3.70 -0.06 4.46
N ASP A 266 -4.70 -0.86 4.78
CA ASP A 266 -4.63 -1.77 5.92
C ASP A 266 -3.92 -3.06 5.51
N ARG A 267 -2.83 -3.38 6.23
CA ARG A 267 -2.00 -4.57 5.98
C ARG A 267 -2.74 -5.90 6.21
N HIS A 268 -3.84 -5.88 6.96
CA HIS A 268 -4.61 -7.10 7.25
C HIS A 268 -5.49 -7.52 6.06
N PHE A 269 -5.75 -6.61 5.13
CA PHE A 269 -6.56 -6.88 3.95
C PHE A 269 -5.70 -6.98 2.70
N ASN A 270 -6.01 -7.95 1.85
CA ASN A 270 -5.35 -8.06 0.56
C ASN A 270 -5.86 -6.96 -0.38
N TYR A 271 -4.94 -6.13 -0.83
CA TYR A 271 -5.18 -5.02 -1.75
C TYR A 271 -5.98 -5.40 -3.01
N PHE A 272 -5.72 -6.59 -3.58
CA PHE A 272 -6.44 -7.08 -4.77
C PHE A 272 -7.95 -7.20 -4.49
N TRP A 273 -8.32 -7.88 -3.40
CA TRP A 273 -9.72 -8.13 -3.05
C TRP A 273 -10.45 -6.85 -2.66
N VAL A 274 -9.79 -5.94 -1.93
CA VAL A 274 -10.39 -4.64 -1.57
C VAL A 274 -10.74 -3.82 -2.82
N ARG A 275 -9.84 -3.77 -3.81
CA ARG A 275 -10.10 -3.07 -5.07
C ARG A 275 -11.21 -3.74 -5.89
N CYS A 276 -11.20 -5.06 -6.00
CA CYS A 276 -12.28 -5.80 -6.68
C CYS A 276 -13.65 -5.52 -6.02
N ALA A 277 -13.73 -5.58 -4.69
CA ALA A 277 -14.95 -5.27 -3.96
C ALA A 277 -15.45 -3.85 -4.22
N LYS A 278 -14.55 -2.86 -4.22
CA LYS A 278 -14.88 -1.47 -4.55
C LYS A 278 -15.48 -1.33 -5.95
N LEU A 279 -14.88 -1.97 -6.95
CA LEU A 279 -15.38 -1.93 -8.33
C LEU A 279 -16.76 -2.58 -8.44
N ILE A 280 -16.97 -3.74 -7.80
CA ILE A 280 -18.27 -4.41 -7.76
C ILE A 280 -19.34 -3.52 -7.11
N CYS A 281 -19.04 -2.91 -5.95
CA CYS A 281 -19.99 -2.01 -5.28
C CYS A 281 -20.38 -0.81 -6.15
N VAL A 282 -19.43 -0.19 -6.84
CA VAL A 282 -19.69 0.93 -7.76
C VAL A 282 -20.60 0.49 -8.91
N THR A 283 -20.32 -0.67 -9.52
CA THR A 283 -21.14 -1.21 -10.62
C THR A 283 -22.56 -1.53 -10.17
N LEU A 284 -22.73 -2.23 -9.04
CA LEU A 284 -24.04 -2.56 -8.50
C LEU A 284 -24.87 -1.30 -8.18
N PHE A 285 -24.22 -0.29 -7.60
CA PHE A 285 -24.88 0.98 -7.31
C PHE A 285 -25.29 1.74 -8.58
N ALA A 286 -24.47 1.72 -9.63
CA ALA A 286 -24.79 2.34 -10.91
C ALA A 286 -25.98 1.66 -11.59
N VAL A 287 -26.02 0.33 -11.60
CA VAL A 287 -27.15 -0.46 -12.10
C VAL A 287 -28.43 -0.13 -11.33
N HIS A 288 -28.35 -0.15 -10.00
CA HIS A 288 -29.50 0.16 -9.15
C HIS A 288 -30.06 1.56 -9.40
N CYS A 289 -29.20 2.58 -9.46
CA CYS A 289 -29.61 3.96 -9.76
C CYS A 289 -30.27 4.08 -11.14
N ALA A 290 -29.65 3.51 -12.17
CA ALA A 290 -30.17 3.57 -13.53
C ALA A 290 -31.54 2.88 -13.65
N ALA A 291 -31.70 1.70 -13.04
CA ALA A 291 -32.98 0.99 -12.96
C ALA A 291 -34.07 1.86 -12.31
N CYS A 292 -33.79 2.48 -11.16
CA CYS A 292 -34.76 3.31 -10.45
C CYS A 292 -35.14 4.57 -11.23
N PHE A 293 -34.16 5.24 -11.87
CA PHE A 293 -34.43 6.44 -12.67
C PHE A 293 -35.19 6.11 -13.96
N TYR A 294 -34.89 4.99 -14.60
CA TYR A 294 -35.58 4.58 -15.82
C TYR A 294 -37.02 4.15 -15.55
N TYR A 295 -37.26 3.46 -14.43
CA TYR A 295 -38.62 3.21 -13.95
C TYR A 295 -39.39 4.51 -13.66
N LEU A 296 -38.73 5.49 -13.01
CA LEU A 296 -39.35 6.77 -12.71
C LEU A 296 -39.80 7.51 -13.97
N ILE A 297 -39.00 7.47 -15.04
CA ILE A 297 -39.34 8.11 -16.32
C ILE A 297 -40.61 7.49 -16.89
N ALA A 298 -40.73 6.16 -16.86
CA ALA A 298 -41.94 5.45 -17.31
C ALA A 298 -43.15 5.74 -16.41
N ASP A 299 -43.01 5.68 -15.09
CA ASP A 299 -44.11 5.92 -14.12
C ASP A 299 -44.69 7.35 -14.19
N ARG A 300 -43.90 8.32 -14.69
CA ARG A 300 -44.29 9.73 -14.84
C ARG A 300 -44.69 10.10 -16.27
N TYR A 301 -44.64 9.16 -17.21
CA TYR A 301 -45.06 9.42 -18.58
C TYR A 301 -46.60 9.47 -18.66
N PRO A 302 -47.21 10.39 -19.45
CA PRO A 302 -48.67 10.53 -19.52
C PRO A 302 -49.39 9.26 -20.00
N ASP A 303 -48.83 8.58 -21.00
CA ASP A 303 -49.41 7.37 -21.60
C ASP A 303 -48.62 6.12 -21.18
N PRO A 304 -49.13 5.32 -20.22
CA PRO A 304 -48.36 4.22 -19.64
C PRO A 304 -47.96 3.15 -20.66
N LYS A 305 -48.74 2.98 -21.74
CA LYS A 305 -48.51 1.97 -22.78
C LYS A 305 -47.35 2.32 -23.73
N GLU A 306 -47.03 3.61 -23.87
CA GLU A 306 -45.93 4.09 -24.74
C GLU A 306 -44.63 4.27 -23.94
N THR A 307 -44.31 3.26 -23.12
CA THR A 307 -43.12 3.24 -22.28
C THR A 307 -42.40 1.90 -22.46
N TRP A 308 -41.10 1.90 -22.17
CA TRP A 308 -40.24 0.71 -22.30
C TRP A 308 -40.78 -0.53 -21.56
N ILE A 309 -41.45 -0.35 -20.42
CA ILE A 309 -42.06 -1.42 -19.63
C ILE A 309 -43.53 -1.64 -19.98
N GLY A 310 -44.25 -0.57 -20.32
CA GLY A 310 -45.68 -0.61 -20.57
C GLY A 310 -46.06 -1.23 -21.91
N ASN A 311 -45.17 -1.19 -22.91
CA ASN A 311 -45.39 -1.88 -24.18
C ASN A 311 -45.46 -3.40 -23.97
N THR A 312 -44.51 -3.96 -23.21
CA THR A 312 -44.46 -5.39 -22.89
C THR A 312 -45.44 -5.78 -21.77
N MET A 313 -45.66 -4.88 -20.80
CA MET A 313 -46.52 -5.11 -19.64
C MET A 313 -47.48 -3.93 -19.43
N PRO A 314 -48.64 -3.91 -20.11
CA PRO A 314 -49.59 -2.80 -20.06
C PRO A 314 -50.08 -2.44 -18.66
N ASP A 315 -50.24 -3.44 -17.79
CA ASP A 315 -50.74 -3.26 -16.41
C ASP A 315 -49.61 -3.21 -15.37
N PHE A 316 -48.42 -2.71 -15.71
CA PHE A 316 -47.26 -2.72 -14.80
C PHE A 316 -47.54 -1.98 -13.47
N HIS A 317 -48.40 -0.95 -13.45
CA HIS A 317 -48.82 -0.23 -12.23
C HIS A 317 -49.69 -1.06 -11.27
N SER A 318 -50.20 -2.23 -11.68
CA SER A 318 -50.93 -3.15 -10.79
C SER A 318 -50.04 -4.24 -10.20
N LYS A 319 -48.87 -4.51 -10.80
CA LYS A 319 -47.97 -5.57 -10.37
C LYS A 319 -47.27 -5.22 -9.05
N GLY A 320 -46.88 -6.24 -8.29
CA GLY A 320 -46.10 -6.04 -7.06
C GLY A 320 -44.78 -5.31 -7.31
N LEU A 321 -44.31 -4.54 -6.31
CA LEU A 321 -43.07 -3.76 -6.38
C LEU A 321 -41.85 -4.61 -6.75
N TRP A 322 -41.80 -5.86 -6.26
CA TRP A 322 -40.73 -6.80 -6.59
C TRP A 322 -40.60 -7.05 -8.10
N ILE A 323 -41.72 -7.28 -8.78
CA ILE A 323 -41.72 -7.55 -10.23
C ILE A 323 -41.18 -6.34 -10.98
N ARG A 324 -41.68 -5.14 -10.68
CA ARG A 324 -41.24 -3.91 -11.35
C ARG A 324 -39.76 -3.65 -11.11
N TYR A 325 -39.30 -3.82 -9.86
CA TYR A 325 -37.90 -3.62 -9.50
C TYR A 325 -36.97 -4.59 -10.23
N VAL A 326 -37.31 -5.89 -10.22
CA VAL A 326 -36.51 -6.91 -10.91
C VAL A 326 -36.48 -6.65 -12.41
N THR A 327 -37.60 -6.30 -13.04
CA THR A 327 -37.64 -5.94 -14.46
C THR A 327 -36.77 -4.73 -14.79
N SER A 328 -36.80 -3.67 -13.96
CA SER A 328 -35.94 -2.49 -14.17
C SER A 328 -34.46 -2.78 -13.97
N VAL A 329 -34.11 -3.60 -12.97
CA VAL A 329 -32.72 -4.03 -12.75
C VAL A 329 -32.25 -4.91 -13.91
N TYR A 330 -33.09 -5.83 -14.39
CA TYR A 330 -32.80 -6.66 -15.56
C TYR A 330 -32.46 -5.79 -16.78
N TRP A 331 -33.31 -4.82 -17.12
CA TRP A 331 -33.05 -3.87 -18.21
C TRP A 331 -31.73 -3.09 -18.03
N SER A 332 -31.45 -2.62 -16.81
CA SER A 332 -30.23 -1.87 -16.53
C SER A 332 -28.98 -2.75 -16.68
N ILE A 333 -29.01 -3.99 -16.20
CA ILE A 333 -27.90 -4.94 -16.34
C ILE A 333 -27.68 -5.28 -17.82
N THR A 334 -28.72 -5.66 -18.56
CA THR A 334 -28.58 -6.05 -19.98
C THR A 334 -28.03 -4.93 -20.86
N THR A 335 -28.38 -3.68 -20.53
CA THR A 335 -27.85 -2.48 -21.19
C THR A 335 -26.41 -2.18 -20.75
N LEU A 336 -26.08 -2.29 -19.45
CA LEU A 336 -24.72 -2.08 -18.94
C LEU A 336 -23.73 -3.10 -19.51
N THR A 337 -24.13 -4.38 -19.55
CA THR A 337 -23.29 -5.47 -20.07
C THR A 337 -23.28 -5.51 -21.60
N THR A 338 -23.93 -4.56 -22.27
CA THR A 338 -23.99 -4.46 -23.74
C THR A 338 -24.56 -5.72 -24.41
N VAL A 339 -25.41 -6.48 -23.73
CA VAL A 339 -26.07 -7.69 -24.27
C VAL A 339 -27.26 -7.28 -25.13
N GLY A 340 -28.13 -6.41 -24.60
CA GLY A 340 -29.19 -5.76 -25.36
C GLY A 340 -30.12 -6.71 -26.14
N TYR A 341 -30.84 -7.60 -25.45
CA TYR A 341 -31.79 -8.53 -26.10
C TYR A 341 -32.89 -7.85 -26.92
N GLY A 342 -33.24 -6.60 -26.58
CA GLY A 342 -34.26 -5.81 -27.28
C GLY A 342 -35.69 -6.08 -26.83
N ASP A 343 -35.88 -6.88 -25.78
CA ASP A 343 -37.17 -7.17 -25.15
C ASP A 343 -37.74 -6.00 -24.35
N TYR A 344 -36.85 -5.13 -23.84
CA TYR A 344 -37.18 -3.86 -23.20
C TYR A 344 -36.37 -2.74 -23.86
N HIS A 345 -37.05 -1.89 -24.65
CA HIS A 345 -36.43 -0.78 -25.36
C HIS A 345 -37.24 0.51 -25.21
N ALA A 346 -36.58 1.66 -25.42
CA ALA A 346 -37.23 2.96 -25.32
C ALA A 346 -38.28 3.14 -26.43
N GLU A 347 -39.49 3.53 -26.05
CA GLU A 347 -40.59 3.84 -26.99
C GLU A 347 -40.70 5.35 -27.23
N ASN A 348 -40.46 6.14 -26.19
CA ASN A 348 -40.64 7.58 -26.22
C ASN A 348 -39.31 8.36 -26.25
N ILE A 349 -39.37 9.60 -26.74
CA ILE A 349 -38.20 10.47 -26.90
C ILE A 349 -37.48 10.71 -25.57
N ARG A 350 -38.20 10.75 -24.43
CA ARG A 350 -37.61 10.99 -23.11
C ARG A 350 -36.74 9.81 -22.66
N GLU A 351 -37.24 8.59 -22.86
CA GLU A 351 -36.50 7.36 -22.62
C GLU A 351 -35.30 7.23 -23.58
N MET A 352 -35.46 7.59 -24.85
CA MET A 352 -34.36 7.58 -25.82
C MET A 352 -33.21 8.50 -25.38
N ILE A 353 -33.53 9.73 -24.94
CA ILE A 353 -32.52 10.67 -24.43
C ILE A 353 -31.81 10.09 -23.20
N PHE A 354 -32.55 9.51 -22.24
CA PHE A 354 -31.96 8.87 -21.07
C PHE A 354 -31.02 7.72 -21.47
N ASN A 355 -31.44 6.87 -22.41
CA ASN A 355 -30.65 5.74 -22.89
C ASN A 355 -29.37 6.19 -23.57
N ILE A 356 -29.39 7.28 -24.34
CA ILE A 356 -28.17 7.85 -24.94
C ILE A 356 -27.15 8.20 -23.85
N PHE A 357 -27.55 8.94 -22.82
CA PHE A 357 -26.65 9.29 -21.72
C PHE A 357 -26.18 8.06 -20.94
N TYR A 358 -27.07 7.10 -20.70
CA TYR A 358 -26.73 5.88 -19.98
C TYR A 358 -25.76 5.00 -20.76
N MET A 359 -25.90 4.89 -22.09
CA MET A 359 -24.97 4.16 -22.96
C MET A 359 -23.58 4.82 -22.97
N PHE A 360 -23.49 6.15 -23.04
CA PHE A 360 -22.20 6.85 -22.91
C PHE A 360 -21.54 6.61 -21.55
N PHE A 361 -22.34 6.66 -20.48
CA PHE A 361 -21.86 6.34 -19.14
C PHE A 361 -21.36 4.88 -19.04
N ASN A 362 -22.09 3.92 -19.60
CA ASN A 362 -21.72 2.50 -19.60
C ASN A 362 -20.41 2.25 -20.36
N LEU A 363 -20.20 2.92 -21.50
CA LEU A 363 -18.93 2.84 -22.23
C LEU A 363 -17.75 3.28 -21.36
N GLY A 364 -17.89 4.40 -20.66
CA GLY A 364 -16.87 4.91 -19.73
C GLY A 364 -16.65 3.98 -18.53
N LEU A 365 -17.74 3.50 -17.90
CA LEU A 365 -17.68 2.61 -16.76
C LEU A 365 -17.00 1.27 -17.13
N THR A 366 -17.39 0.65 -18.24
CA THR A 366 -16.80 -0.62 -18.70
C THR A 366 -15.31 -0.46 -19.04
N ALA A 367 -14.92 0.63 -19.70
CA ALA A 367 -13.51 0.93 -19.94
C ALA A 367 -12.71 1.09 -18.63
N TYR A 368 -13.28 1.79 -17.64
CA TYR A 368 -12.68 1.94 -16.31
C TYR A 368 -12.55 0.60 -15.57
N LEU A 369 -13.57 -0.26 -15.62
CA LEU A 369 -13.54 -1.59 -15.01
C LEU A 369 -12.45 -2.46 -15.63
N ILE A 370 -12.40 -2.54 -16.97
CA ILE A 370 -11.38 -3.29 -17.70
C ILE A 370 -9.98 -2.76 -17.38
N GLY A 371 -9.79 -1.43 -17.38
CA GLY A 371 -8.50 -0.80 -17.07
C GLY A 371 -8.00 -1.14 -15.67
N ASN A 372 -8.86 -1.06 -14.65
CA ASN A 372 -8.47 -1.40 -13.28
C ASN A 372 -8.21 -2.90 -13.10
N MET A 373 -9.05 -3.76 -13.68
CA MET A 373 -8.84 -5.21 -13.62
C MET A 373 -7.54 -5.62 -14.31
N THR A 374 -7.23 -5.02 -15.47
CA THR A 374 -5.97 -5.25 -16.18
C THR A 374 -4.78 -4.82 -15.32
N ASN A 375 -4.84 -3.64 -14.70
CA ASN A 375 -3.78 -3.16 -13.80
C ASN A 375 -3.54 -4.16 -12.65
N LEU A 376 -4.61 -4.65 -12.01
CA LEU A 376 -4.53 -5.64 -10.94
C LEU A 376 -3.91 -6.96 -11.41
N VAL A 377 -4.31 -7.48 -12.56
CA VAL A 377 -3.76 -8.72 -13.14
C VAL A 377 -2.28 -8.57 -13.49
N VAL A 378 -1.89 -7.43 -14.07
CA VAL A 378 -0.48 -7.13 -14.39
C VAL A 378 0.36 -7.10 -13.12
N HIS A 379 -0.11 -6.45 -12.05
CA HIS A 379 0.60 -6.45 -10.77
C HIS A 379 0.66 -7.85 -10.14
N GLY A 380 -0.44 -8.60 -10.15
CA GLY A 380 -0.51 -9.96 -9.61
C GLY A 380 0.42 -10.95 -10.32
N THR A 381 0.66 -10.76 -11.62
CA THR A 381 1.53 -11.63 -12.44
C THR A 381 2.96 -11.11 -12.61
N SER A 382 3.28 -9.92 -12.06
CA SER A 382 4.56 -9.24 -12.27
C SER A 382 5.78 -10.07 -11.87
N ARG A 383 5.72 -10.78 -10.73
CA ARG A 383 6.83 -11.61 -10.23
C ARG A 383 7.13 -12.78 -11.17
N THR A 384 6.11 -13.52 -11.57
CA THR A 384 6.24 -14.65 -12.50
C THR A 384 6.73 -14.18 -13.87
N ARG A 385 6.28 -13.01 -14.31
CA ARG A 385 6.77 -12.38 -15.55
C ARG A 385 8.26 -12.06 -15.46
N LYS A 386 8.72 -11.40 -14.40
CA LYS A 386 10.15 -11.08 -14.18
C LYS A 386 11.04 -12.33 -14.14
N TYR A 387 10.57 -13.40 -13.51
CA TYR A 387 11.24 -14.70 -13.52
C TYR A 387 11.43 -15.23 -14.96
N ARG A 388 10.33 -15.32 -15.72
CA ARG A 388 10.38 -15.82 -17.10
C ARG A 388 11.26 -14.95 -18.01
N ASP A 389 11.15 -13.63 -17.90
CA ASP A 389 11.95 -12.69 -18.69
C ASP A 389 13.45 -12.86 -18.41
N THR A 390 13.83 -13.06 -17.14
CA THR A 390 15.24 -13.24 -16.75
C THR A 390 15.79 -14.58 -17.23
N ILE A 391 15.03 -15.67 -17.08
CA ILE A 391 15.42 -16.99 -17.57
C ILE A 391 15.55 -16.99 -19.10
N GLN A 392 14.62 -16.35 -19.81
CA GLN A 392 14.67 -16.22 -21.26
C GLN A 392 15.89 -15.40 -21.73
N ALA A 393 16.21 -14.30 -21.03
CA ALA A 393 17.39 -13.50 -21.33
C ALA A 393 18.69 -14.29 -21.11
N ALA A 394 18.80 -15.03 -20.01
CA ALA A 394 19.95 -15.88 -19.72
C ALA A 394 20.11 -17.01 -20.73
N THR A 395 19.01 -17.68 -21.08
CA THR A 395 19.00 -18.74 -22.11
C THR A 395 19.45 -18.17 -23.46
N SER A 396 18.93 -16.99 -23.84
CA SER A 396 19.31 -16.31 -25.09
C SER A 396 20.79 -15.93 -25.10
N PHE A 397 21.33 -15.50 -23.96
CA PHE A 397 22.75 -15.20 -23.79
C PHE A 397 23.62 -16.45 -23.95
N ALA A 398 23.23 -17.58 -23.36
CA ALA A 398 23.97 -18.85 -23.49
C ALA A 398 24.02 -19.32 -24.95
N LEU A 399 22.87 -19.30 -25.64
CA LEU A 399 22.77 -19.72 -27.04
C LEU A 399 23.59 -18.82 -27.96
N ARG A 400 23.52 -17.50 -27.77
CA ARG A 400 24.24 -16.53 -28.62
C ARG A 400 25.75 -16.66 -28.52
N ASN A 401 26.26 -17.02 -27.33
CA ASN A 401 27.69 -17.18 -27.09
C ASN A 401 28.16 -18.64 -27.17
N GLN A 402 27.29 -19.57 -27.59
CA GLN A 402 27.61 -20.99 -27.73
C GLN A 402 28.22 -21.60 -26.45
N LEU A 403 27.65 -21.26 -25.28
CA LEU A 403 28.13 -21.81 -24.02
C LEU A 403 27.91 -23.33 -23.97
N PRO A 404 28.85 -24.11 -23.38
CA PRO A 404 28.67 -25.53 -23.13
C PRO A 404 27.39 -25.82 -22.32
N PRO A 405 26.69 -26.96 -22.59
CA PRO A 405 25.45 -27.32 -21.89
C PRO A 405 25.57 -27.30 -20.36
N ARG A 406 26.72 -27.74 -19.82
CA ARG A 406 27.00 -27.70 -18.38
C ARG A 406 26.91 -26.29 -17.78
N LEU A 407 27.53 -25.30 -18.41
CA LEU A 407 27.52 -23.91 -17.94
C LEU A 407 26.13 -23.29 -18.08
N GLN A 408 25.39 -23.67 -19.13
CA GLN A 408 24.01 -23.24 -19.31
C GLN A 408 23.11 -23.78 -18.18
N ASP A 409 23.19 -25.06 -17.86
CA ASP A 409 22.41 -25.68 -16.78
C ASP A 409 22.77 -25.10 -15.42
N GLN A 410 24.05 -24.85 -15.14
CA GLN A 410 24.50 -24.16 -13.92
C GLN A 410 23.91 -22.74 -13.83
N MET A 411 23.98 -21.96 -14.90
CA MET A 411 23.43 -20.60 -14.91
C MET A 411 21.91 -20.59 -14.68
N ILE A 412 21.16 -21.45 -15.38
CA ILE A 412 19.69 -21.50 -15.27
C ILE A 412 19.26 -22.05 -13.90
N SER A 413 19.97 -23.04 -13.36
CA SER A 413 19.68 -23.59 -12.03
C SER A 413 19.96 -22.57 -10.92
N HIS A 414 21.08 -21.84 -10.99
CA HIS A 414 21.37 -20.76 -10.05
C HIS A 414 20.32 -19.64 -10.12
N LEU A 415 19.94 -19.18 -11.31
CA LEU A 415 18.88 -18.18 -11.47
C LEU A 415 17.53 -18.69 -10.93
N SER A 416 17.18 -19.95 -11.23
CA SER A 416 15.93 -20.56 -10.76
C SER A 416 15.90 -20.69 -9.23
N LEU A 417 17.02 -21.10 -8.63
CA LEU A 417 17.15 -21.12 -7.18
C LEU A 417 17.02 -19.72 -6.62
N LYS A 418 17.79 -18.74 -7.11
CA LYS A 418 17.72 -17.35 -6.66
C LYS A 418 16.29 -16.82 -6.66
N PHE A 419 15.54 -17.01 -7.75
CA PHE A 419 14.14 -16.59 -7.80
C PHE A 419 13.25 -17.36 -6.82
N ARG A 420 13.51 -18.65 -6.59
CA ARG A 420 12.78 -19.42 -5.57
C ARG A 420 13.09 -18.90 -4.17
N THR A 421 14.35 -18.67 -3.84
CA THR A 421 14.82 -18.11 -2.56
C THR A 421 14.24 -16.71 -2.34
N ASP A 422 14.25 -15.84 -3.36
CA ASP A 422 13.60 -14.53 -3.34
C ASP A 422 12.07 -14.68 -3.16
N SER A 423 11.46 -15.68 -3.80
CA SER A 423 10.01 -15.90 -3.77
C SER A 423 9.48 -16.42 -2.44
N GLU A 424 10.29 -17.23 -1.74
CA GLU A 424 10.06 -17.76 -0.40
C GLU A 424 10.50 -16.73 0.67
N GLY A 425 11.06 -15.59 0.28
CA GLY A 425 11.48 -14.50 1.17
C GLY A 425 12.79 -14.76 1.91
N LEU A 426 13.56 -15.76 1.48
CA LEU A 426 14.80 -16.20 2.11
C LEU A 426 15.98 -15.26 1.83
N GLN A 427 15.97 -14.54 0.69
CA GLN A 427 17.05 -13.62 0.30
C GLN A 427 16.55 -12.17 0.21
N GLN A 428 16.14 -11.62 1.36
CA GLN A 428 15.54 -10.28 1.47
C GLN A 428 16.56 -9.16 1.77
N GLN A 429 17.74 -9.19 1.15
CA GLN A 429 18.76 -8.15 1.40
C GLN A 429 18.23 -6.73 1.10
N GLU A 430 17.47 -6.56 0.01
CA GLU A 430 16.84 -5.27 -0.32
C GLU A 430 15.83 -4.80 0.75
N THR A 431 15.11 -5.74 1.37
CA THR A 431 14.14 -5.41 2.44
C THR A 431 14.87 -5.04 3.73
N LEU A 432 15.93 -5.77 4.08
CA LEU A 432 16.77 -5.47 5.23
C LEU A 432 17.52 -4.14 5.07
N ASP A 433 17.94 -3.79 3.85
CA ASP A 433 18.62 -2.53 3.55
C ASP A 433 17.70 -1.31 3.58
N ALA A 434 16.38 -1.50 3.40
CA ALA A 434 15.38 -0.46 3.61
C ALA A 434 15.14 -0.16 5.11
N LEU A 435 15.54 -1.05 6.02
CA LEU A 435 15.39 -0.86 7.45
C LEU A 435 16.53 0.02 8.01
N PRO A 436 16.26 0.85 9.03
CA PRO A 436 17.29 1.55 9.77
C PRO A 436 18.36 0.59 10.34
N LYS A 437 19.63 1.04 10.36
CA LYS A 437 20.78 0.24 10.82
C LYS A 437 20.53 -0.44 12.18
N ALA A 438 19.89 0.25 13.12
CA ALA A 438 19.58 -0.29 14.45
C ALA A 438 18.67 -1.53 14.37
N ILE A 439 17.58 -1.46 13.60
CA ILE A 439 16.64 -2.57 13.45
C ILE A 439 17.31 -3.74 12.73
N ARG A 440 18.05 -3.45 11.65
CA ARG A 440 18.81 -4.47 10.92
C ARG A 440 19.83 -5.19 11.81
N SER A 441 20.57 -4.43 12.62
CA SER A 441 21.55 -4.95 13.58
C SER A 441 20.89 -5.85 14.62
N SER A 442 19.74 -5.45 15.19
CA SER A 442 18.99 -6.28 16.12
C SER A 442 18.46 -7.58 15.49
N ILE A 443 18.01 -7.54 14.23
CA ILE A 443 17.58 -8.74 13.49
C ILE A 443 18.78 -9.68 13.29
N SER A 444 19.91 -9.18 12.80
CA SER A 444 21.11 -10.00 12.58
C SER A 444 21.60 -10.65 13.87
N GLN A 445 21.58 -9.92 14.99
CA GLN A 445 21.95 -10.45 16.30
C GLN A 445 21.03 -11.59 16.72
N TYR A 446 19.71 -11.38 16.63
CA TYR A 446 18.75 -12.42 16.98
C TYR A 446 18.94 -13.70 16.15
N LEU A 447 19.25 -13.56 14.86
CA LEU A 447 19.39 -14.70 13.94
C LEU A 447 20.74 -15.43 14.07
N PHE A 448 21.85 -14.71 14.23
CA PHE A 448 23.19 -15.28 14.02
C PHE A 448 24.10 -15.27 15.25
N LEU A 449 23.75 -14.56 16.34
CA LEU A 449 24.63 -14.43 17.50
C LEU A 449 25.00 -15.78 18.12
N ASN A 450 24.01 -16.63 18.38
CA ASN A 450 24.24 -17.95 18.96
C ASN A 450 25.07 -18.85 18.02
N LEU A 451 24.88 -18.71 16.70
CA LEU A 451 25.65 -19.47 15.73
C LEU A 451 27.14 -19.07 15.77
N VAL A 452 27.43 -17.77 15.79
CA VAL A 452 28.81 -17.26 15.75
C VAL A 452 29.56 -17.52 17.06
N GLN A 453 28.89 -17.46 18.21
CA GLN A 453 29.51 -17.73 19.51
C GLN A 453 30.04 -19.16 19.65
N ASN A 454 29.42 -20.13 18.97
CA ASN A 454 29.80 -21.53 19.05
C ASN A 454 30.94 -21.93 18.10
N ILE A 455 31.42 -21.01 17.25
CA ILE A 455 32.47 -21.29 16.26
C ILE A 455 33.84 -21.29 16.93
N TYR A 456 34.68 -22.27 16.59
CA TYR A 456 36.04 -22.42 17.11
C TYR A 456 36.89 -21.15 17.03
N LEU A 457 36.73 -20.35 15.97
CA LEU A 457 37.49 -19.13 15.71
C LEU A 457 37.18 -18.00 16.71
N PHE A 458 35.97 -17.98 17.28
CA PHE A 458 35.51 -16.90 18.15
C PHE A 458 35.44 -17.29 19.63
N GLN A 459 35.99 -18.45 20.00
CA GLN A 459 36.11 -18.86 21.40
C GLN A 459 37.03 -17.92 22.18
N GLY A 460 36.55 -17.40 23.31
CA GLY A 460 37.30 -16.46 24.15
C GLY A 460 37.31 -15.01 23.66
N VAL A 461 36.60 -14.69 22.57
CA VAL A 461 36.44 -13.32 22.06
C VAL A 461 35.37 -12.57 22.87
N SER A 462 35.54 -11.25 23.04
CA SER A 462 34.55 -10.43 23.74
C SER A 462 33.20 -10.43 23.00
N ASN A 463 32.11 -10.48 23.77
CA ASN A 463 30.76 -10.42 23.21
C ASN A 463 30.52 -9.12 22.42
N ASP A 464 31.16 -8.01 22.78
CA ASP A 464 31.05 -6.73 22.07
C ASP A 464 31.60 -6.82 20.64
N LEU A 465 32.73 -7.51 20.44
CA LEU A 465 33.31 -7.69 19.11
C LEU A 465 32.42 -8.60 18.25
N ILE A 466 31.89 -9.67 18.83
CA ILE A 466 30.95 -10.58 18.15
C ILE A 466 29.68 -9.83 17.75
N PHE A 467 29.15 -8.99 18.64
CA PHE A 467 27.95 -8.18 18.40
C PHE A 467 28.13 -7.20 17.23
N GLN A 468 29.30 -6.56 17.17
CA GLN A 468 29.66 -5.67 16.06
C GLN A 468 29.85 -6.45 14.75
N LEU A 469 30.47 -7.64 14.82
CA LEU A 469 30.69 -8.51 13.67
C LEU A 469 29.37 -8.97 13.06
N VAL A 470 28.47 -9.53 13.88
CA VAL A 470 27.15 -10.05 13.47
C VAL A 470 26.31 -8.96 12.79
N SER A 471 26.48 -7.71 13.18
CA SER A 471 25.74 -6.58 12.58
C SER A 471 26.15 -6.24 11.14
N GLU A 472 27.32 -6.70 10.69
CA GLU A 472 27.84 -6.49 9.33
C GLU A 472 27.78 -7.77 8.47
N MET A 473 27.38 -8.90 9.05
CA MET A 473 27.23 -10.19 8.34
C MET A 473 26.04 -10.19 7.39
N LYS A 474 26.19 -10.87 6.25
CA LYS A 474 25.14 -11.05 5.24
C LYS A 474 24.87 -12.54 5.00
N ALA A 475 23.61 -12.92 4.86
CA ALA A 475 23.24 -14.30 4.54
C ALA A 475 23.22 -14.50 3.02
N GLU A 476 23.85 -15.58 2.55
CA GLU A 476 23.88 -16.01 1.15
C GLU A 476 23.47 -17.48 1.03
N TYR A 477 22.83 -17.82 -0.09
CA TYR A 477 22.34 -19.16 -0.38
C TYR A 477 22.96 -19.67 -1.67
N PHE A 478 23.46 -20.91 -1.64
CA PHE A 478 24.11 -21.56 -2.77
C PHE A 478 23.34 -22.82 -3.18
N PRO A 479 23.12 -23.07 -4.50
CA PRO A 479 22.57 -24.32 -5.00
C PRO A 479 23.57 -25.47 -4.85
N PRO A 480 23.09 -26.73 -4.93
CA PRO A 480 23.97 -27.89 -5.03
C PRO A 480 24.84 -27.83 -6.29
N ARG A 481 26.11 -28.24 -6.16
CA ARG A 481 27.09 -28.32 -7.28
C ARG A 481 27.48 -26.97 -7.90
N GLU A 482 27.41 -25.91 -7.10
CA GLU A 482 28.01 -24.62 -7.45
C GLU A 482 29.35 -24.45 -6.72
N ASP A 483 30.34 -23.96 -7.46
CA ASP A 483 31.67 -23.67 -6.93
C ASP A 483 31.61 -22.37 -6.13
N VAL A 484 31.79 -22.47 -4.80
CA VAL A 484 31.69 -21.31 -3.88
C VAL A 484 33.01 -20.54 -3.81
N ILE A 485 34.14 -21.24 -3.88
CA ILE A 485 35.49 -20.67 -3.83
C ILE A 485 36.34 -21.38 -4.88
N LEU A 486 37.00 -20.61 -5.75
CA LEU A 486 37.86 -21.17 -6.79
C LEU A 486 39.31 -21.29 -6.29
N GLN A 487 40.00 -22.34 -6.74
CA GLN A 487 41.43 -22.51 -6.45
C GLN A 487 42.24 -21.38 -7.10
N ASN A 488 43.19 -20.81 -6.33
CA ASN A 488 44.00 -19.65 -6.71
C ASN A 488 43.25 -18.31 -6.83
N GLU A 489 42.03 -18.22 -6.31
CA GLU A 489 41.33 -16.93 -6.18
C GLU A 489 41.87 -16.12 -5.00
N ALA A 490 41.96 -14.79 -5.16
CA ALA A 490 42.33 -13.91 -4.06
C ALA A 490 41.22 -13.91 -2.98
N PRO A 491 41.53 -14.21 -1.70
CA PRO A 491 40.51 -14.30 -0.67
C PRO A 491 39.90 -12.93 -0.34
N THR A 492 38.64 -12.75 -0.73
CA THR A 492 37.85 -11.51 -0.55
C THR A 492 36.97 -11.55 0.68
N ASP A 493 36.39 -12.72 0.97
CA ASP A 493 35.34 -12.91 1.96
C ASP A 493 35.60 -14.12 2.86
N PHE A 494 35.02 -14.08 4.05
CA PHE A 494 34.97 -15.22 4.97
C PHE A 494 33.56 -15.79 5.01
N TYR A 495 33.45 -17.13 4.94
CA TYR A 495 32.19 -17.85 4.92
C TYR A 495 32.01 -18.73 6.15
N ILE A 496 30.84 -18.67 6.77
CA ILE A 496 30.42 -19.57 7.84
C ILE A 496 29.28 -20.42 7.31
N LEU A 497 29.46 -21.73 7.27
CA LEU A 497 28.42 -22.68 6.89
C LEU A 497 27.36 -22.74 7.99
N VAL A 498 26.10 -22.48 7.64
CA VAL A 498 24.96 -22.53 8.59
C VAL A 498 24.18 -23.83 8.45
N SER A 499 23.98 -24.27 7.21
CA SER A 499 23.26 -25.51 6.91
C SER A 499 23.66 -26.04 5.53
N GLY A 500 23.87 -27.35 5.45
CA GLY A 500 24.32 -28.05 4.25
C GLY A 500 25.66 -28.76 4.45
N SER A 501 26.23 -29.23 3.35
CA SER A 501 27.57 -29.81 3.29
C SER A 501 28.37 -29.15 2.17
N VAL A 502 29.68 -29.04 2.34
CA VAL A 502 30.59 -28.52 1.31
C VAL A 502 31.63 -29.59 1.02
N GLU A 503 31.96 -29.75 -0.25
CA GLU A 503 32.96 -30.70 -0.74
C GLU A 503 34.15 -29.90 -1.25
N LEU A 504 35.35 -30.30 -0.82
CA LEU A 504 36.60 -29.72 -1.30
C LEU A 504 37.10 -30.59 -2.44
N VAL A 505 37.26 -30.00 -3.62
CA VAL A 505 37.81 -30.66 -4.80
C VAL A 505 39.14 -29.98 -5.13
N GLU A 506 40.22 -30.74 -5.08
CA GLU A 506 41.53 -30.25 -5.52
C GLU A 506 41.72 -30.57 -7.01
N VAL A 507 41.99 -29.56 -7.82
CA VAL A 507 42.35 -29.75 -9.22
C VAL A 507 43.89 -29.78 -9.32
N PRO A 508 44.50 -30.89 -9.76
CA PRO A 508 45.95 -30.97 -9.92
C PRO A 508 46.41 -29.93 -10.94
N ASN A 509 47.43 -29.13 -10.58
CA ASN A 509 48.05 -28.16 -11.49
C ASN A 509 48.54 -28.88 -12.76
N GLY A 510 47.86 -28.68 -13.89
CA GLY A 510 48.26 -29.19 -15.20
C GLY A 510 47.44 -30.35 -15.79
N ALA A 511 46.35 -30.80 -15.15
CA ALA A 511 45.47 -31.81 -15.72
C ALA A 511 44.22 -31.18 -16.39
N GLU A 512 44.01 -31.46 -17.69
CA GLU A 512 42.70 -31.28 -18.32
C GLU A 512 41.68 -32.20 -17.63
N HIS A 513 40.55 -31.62 -17.22
CA HIS A 513 39.29 -32.26 -16.77
C HIS A 513 39.31 -33.79 -16.65
N GLY A 514 39.65 -34.35 -15.47
CA GLY A 514 39.50 -35.80 -15.28
C GLY A 514 40.01 -36.41 -13.97
N ALA A 515 40.83 -35.72 -13.17
CA ALA A 515 41.32 -36.22 -11.89
C ALA A 515 40.78 -35.37 -10.73
N GLU A 516 39.51 -35.57 -10.37
CA GLU A 516 38.96 -35.02 -9.13
C GLU A 516 39.43 -35.88 -7.96
N GLN A 517 40.32 -35.34 -7.11
CA GLN A 517 40.64 -35.95 -5.83
C GLN A 517 39.66 -35.37 -4.80
N VAL A 518 38.64 -36.14 -4.46
CA VAL A 518 37.61 -35.74 -3.49
C VAL A 518 38.19 -35.79 -2.08
N SER A 519 38.30 -34.61 -1.45
CA SER A 519 38.72 -34.42 -0.05
C SER A 519 37.48 -34.40 0.88
N PRO A 520 37.64 -34.53 2.22
CA PRO A 520 36.51 -34.84 3.11
C PRO A 520 35.37 -33.81 3.04
N VAL A 521 34.14 -34.33 3.10
CA VAL A 521 32.91 -33.53 3.21
C VAL A 521 32.95 -32.77 4.53
N LEU A 522 33.00 -31.44 4.45
CA LEU A 522 32.86 -30.55 5.59
C LEU A 522 31.38 -30.56 6.01
N ASN A 523 31.10 -31.31 7.07
CA ASN A 523 29.82 -31.28 7.78
C ASN A 523 29.94 -30.36 9.00
N LEU A 524 28.85 -29.66 9.31
CA LEU A 524 28.71 -28.96 10.59
C LEU A 524 28.88 -29.98 11.75
N LYS A 525 29.87 -29.73 12.60
CA LYS A 525 30.02 -30.36 13.92
C LYS A 525 29.82 -29.30 14.99
#